data_AF-A0A7C5Z3Q3-F1
#
_entry.id   AF-A0A7C5Z3Q3-F1
#
_cell.length_a   1.000
_cell.length_b   1.000
_cell.length_c   1.000
_cell.angle_alpha   90.00
_cell.angle_beta   90.00
_cell.angle_gamma   90.00
#
_symmetry.space_group_name_H-M   'P 1'
#
loop_
_entity.id
_entity.type
_entity.pdbx_description
1 polymer ?
#
loop_
_entity_poly.entity_id
_entity_poly.type
_entity_poly.pdbx_seq_one_letter_code
_entity_poly.pdbx_strand_id
1 'polypeptide(L)' 'MLQLGKAKGYAKLQAAVEPALALGCGDEAAVRYLMQSKSENRPPQETLEVGWLDRYERSLLVVNENEYDQLLAAGVQ' A
#
# COMPACT_ATOMS: atom_id res chain seq x y z
N MET A 1 -14.05 -20.88 1.00
CA MET A 1 -13.11 -21.24 -0.11
C MET A 1 -13.46 -22.43 -1.00
N LEU A 2 -13.79 -23.61 -0.50
CA LEU A 2 -13.99 -24.81 -1.34
C LEU A 2 -15.11 -24.65 -2.40
N GLN A 3 -16.18 -23.94 -2.08
CA GLN A 3 -17.25 -23.61 -3.04
C GLN A 3 -16.77 -22.65 -4.14
N LEU A 4 -15.91 -21.69 -3.80
CA LEU A 4 -15.32 -20.75 -4.76
C LEU A 4 -14.34 -21.45 -5.71
N GLY A 5 -13.58 -22.42 -5.19
CA GLY A 5 -12.75 -23.33 -5.99
C GLY A 5 -13.56 -24.22 -6.93
N LYS A 6 -14.72 -24.74 -6.49
CA LYS A 6 -15.66 -25.45 -7.38
C LYS A 6 -16.21 -24.56 -8.49
N ALA A 7 -16.55 -23.31 -8.18
CA ALA A 7 -17.17 -22.39 -9.14
C ALA A 7 -16.20 -21.80 -10.15
N LYS A 8 -14.95 -21.51 -9.75
CA LYS A 8 -13.94 -20.83 -10.60
C LYS A 8 -12.76 -21.72 -11.01
N GLY A 9 -12.75 -22.97 -10.56
CA GLY A 9 -11.68 -23.93 -10.80
C GLY A 9 -10.63 -23.96 -9.68
N TYR A 10 -10.24 -25.16 -9.28
CA TYR A 10 -9.24 -25.38 -8.23
C TYR A 10 -7.84 -24.90 -8.62
N ALA A 11 -7.49 -24.96 -9.90
CA ALA A 11 -6.21 -24.41 -10.39
C ALA A 11 -6.10 -22.90 -10.12
N LYS A 12 -7.20 -22.16 -10.28
CA LYS A 12 -7.25 -20.72 -10.01
C LYS A 12 -7.20 -20.40 -8.51
N LEU A 13 -7.76 -21.27 -7.68
CA LEU A 13 -7.64 -21.17 -6.22
C LEU A 13 -6.19 -21.38 -5.78
N GLN A 14 -5.51 -22.40 -6.30
CA GLN A 14 -4.11 -22.67 -5.98
C GLN A 14 -3.19 -21.51 -6.39
N ALA A 15 -3.38 -20.99 -7.61
CA ALA A 15 -2.64 -19.83 -8.11
C ALA A 15 -2.91 -18.52 -7.34
N ALA A 16 -3.99 -18.44 -6.58
CA ALA A 16 -4.30 -17.29 -5.72
C ALA A 16 -3.79 -17.46 -4.28
N VAL A 17 -3.70 -18.70 -3.78
CA VAL A 17 -3.20 -18.99 -2.43
C VAL A 17 -1.70 -18.74 -2.33
N GLU A 18 -0.94 -19.15 -3.33
CA GLU A 18 0.52 -19.01 -3.35
C GLU A 18 0.99 -17.55 -3.19
N PRO A 19 0.50 -16.57 -3.97
CA PRO A 19 0.83 -15.17 -3.76
C PRO A 19 0.28 -14.59 -2.45
N ALA A 20 -0.89 -15.02 -1.98
CA ALA A 20 -1.40 -14.57 -0.68
C ALA A 20 -0.45 -14.95 0.46
N LEU A 21 0.05 -16.20 0.44
CA LEU A 21 1.03 -16.69 1.40
C LEU A 21 2.39 -15.99 1.26
N ALA A 22 2.84 -15.72 0.02
CA ALA A 22 4.07 -14.97 -0.23
C ALA A 22 4.02 -13.54 0.33
N LEU A 23 2.83 -12.93 0.32
CA LEU A 23 2.57 -11.61 0.92
C LEU A 23 2.35 -11.68 2.45
N GLY A 24 2.42 -12.86 3.07
CA GLY A 24 2.13 -13.06 4.49
C GLY A 24 0.64 -12.95 4.85
N CYS A 25 -0.25 -12.91 3.85
CA CYS A 25 -1.69 -12.81 4.03
C CYS A 25 -2.34 -14.21 4.07
N GLY A 26 -2.69 -14.69 5.26
CA GLY A 26 -3.43 -15.95 5.46
C GLY A 26 -4.96 -15.81 5.44
N ASP A 27 -5.50 -14.63 5.16
CA ASP A 27 -6.94 -14.36 5.23
C ASP A 27 -7.69 -14.85 3.98
N GLU A 28 -8.91 -15.35 4.20
CA GLU A 28 -9.84 -15.73 3.13
C GLU A 28 -10.13 -14.56 2.19
N ALA A 29 -10.24 -13.34 2.73
CA ALA A 29 -10.53 -12.15 1.93
C ALA A 29 -9.42 -11.86 0.90
N ALA A 30 -8.15 -12.05 1.26
CA ALA A 30 -7.00 -11.83 0.37
C ALA A 30 -6.99 -12.82 -0.80
N VAL A 31 -7.17 -14.11 -0.51
CA VAL A 31 -7.23 -15.13 -1.58
C VAL A 31 -8.48 -14.95 -2.44
N ARG A 32 -9.62 -14.57 -1.85
CA ARG A 32 -10.85 -14.27 -2.60
C ARG A 32 -10.67 -13.04 -3.50
N TYR A 33 -9.93 -12.03 -3.06
CA TYR A 33 -9.54 -10.87 -3.86
C TYR A 33 -8.68 -11.31 -5.05
N LEU A 34 -7.62 -12.09 -4.81
CA LEU A 34 -6.72 -12.60 -5.87
C LEU A 34 -7.43 -13.50 -6.90
N MET A 35 -8.42 -14.28 -6.47
CA MET A 35 -9.24 -15.09 -7.37
C MET A 35 -10.19 -14.26 -8.26
N GLN A 36 -10.51 -13.03 -7.84
CA GLN A 36 -11.41 -12.11 -8.55
C GLN A 36 -10.67 -11.04 -9.35
N SER A 37 -9.48 -10.63 -8.89
CA SER A 37 -8.61 -9.73 -9.63
C SER A 37 -8.27 -10.36 -10.98
N LYS A 38 -8.40 -9.58 -12.05
CA LYS A 38 -7.74 -9.92 -13.30
C LYS A 38 -6.23 -9.84 -13.05
N SER A 39 -5.45 -10.66 -13.75
CA SER A 39 -4.01 -10.48 -13.83
C SER A 39 -3.76 -9.00 -14.06
N GLU A 40 -3.12 -8.33 -13.10
CA GLU A 40 -2.64 -6.98 -13.30
C GLU A 40 -1.55 -7.12 -14.37
N ASN A 41 -1.95 -7.06 -15.64
CA ASN A 41 -1.05 -6.79 -16.75
C ASN A 41 -0.69 -5.29 -16.70
N ARG A 42 -0.32 -4.84 -15.49
CA ARG A 42 0.10 -3.50 -15.25
C ARG A 42 1.49 -3.42 -15.89
N PRO A 43 1.72 -2.44 -16.78
CA PRO A 43 3.06 -2.23 -17.28
C PRO A 43 4.00 -2.06 -16.08
N PRO A 44 5.25 -2.55 -16.17
CA PRO A 44 6.26 -2.32 -15.14
C PRO A 44 6.22 -0.85 -14.73
N GLN A 45 6.07 -0.59 -13.44
CA GLN A 45 6.07 0.79 -12.97
C GLN A 45 7.45 1.36 -13.26
N GLU A 46 7.48 2.44 -14.02
CA GLU A 46 8.71 3.14 -14.35
C GLU A 46 9.36 3.59 -13.03
N THR A 47 10.63 3.26 -12.85
CA THR A 47 11.36 3.68 -11.65
C THR A 47 11.50 5.19 -11.72
N LEU A 48 10.76 5.90 -10.86
CA LEU A 48 10.83 7.34 -10.76
C LEU A 48 12.15 7.71 -10.09
N GLU A 49 12.95 8.54 -10.77
CA GLU A 49 14.15 9.14 -10.19
C GLU A 49 13.73 10.07 -9.04
N VAL A 50 14.06 9.66 -7.81
CA VAL A 50 13.69 10.40 -6.59
C VAL A 50 14.38 11.76 -6.53
N GLY A 51 15.48 11.97 -7.27
CA GLY A 51 16.17 13.26 -7.33
C GLY A 51 15.30 14.41 -7.84
N TRP A 52 14.24 14.14 -8.62
CA TRP A 52 13.28 15.18 -9.02
C TRP A 52 12.38 15.66 -7.88
N LEU A 53 12.27 14.90 -6.78
CA LEU A 53 11.52 15.29 -5.58
C LEU A 53 12.30 16.25 -4.69
N ASP A 54 13.61 16.37 -4.88
CA ASP A 54 14.49 17.28 -4.14
C ASP A 54 14.04 18.75 -4.26
N ARG A 55 13.44 19.12 -5.40
CA ARG A 55 12.82 20.45 -5.60
C ARG A 55 11.69 20.77 -4.62
N TYR A 56 11.14 19.76 -3.96
CA TYR A 56 10.09 19.86 -2.96
C TYR A 56 10.62 19.69 -1.53
N GLU A 57 11.93 19.46 -1.33
CA GLU A 57 12.52 19.61 -0.01
C GLU A 57 12.28 21.04 0.46
N ARG A 58 11.47 21.16 1.52
CA ARG A 58 11.30 22.43 2.22
C ARG A 58 12.45 22.50 3.22
N SER A 59 13.10 23.67 3.30
CA SER A 59 13.98 23.98 4.41
C SER A 59 13.25 23.63 5.71
N LEU A 60 13.82 22.74 6.51
CA LEU A 60 13.32 22.46 7.85
C LEU A 60 13.14 23.80 8.53
N LEU A 61 11.90 24.12 8.90
CA LEU A 61 11.65 25.26 9.76
C LEU A 61 12.40 24.94 11.05
N VAL A 62 13.53 25.61 11.26
CA VAL A 62 14.22 25.62 12.55
C VAL A 62 13.40 26.52 13.45
N VAL A 63 12.22 26.04 13.82
CA VAL A 63 11.45 26.64 14.89
C VAL A 63 12.16 26.17 16.14
N ASN A 64 12.74 27.09 16.90
CA ASN A 64 13.29 26.73 18.21
C ASN A 64 12.14 26.12 19.02
N GLU A 65 12.39 25.10 19.87
CA GLU A 65 11.33 24.42 20.65
C GLU A 65 10.38 25.43 21.34
N ASN A 66 10.94 26.54 21.82
CA ASN A 66 10.21 27.62 22.49
C ASN A 66 9.29 28.45 21.57
N GLU A 67 9.56 28.53 20.26
CA GLU A 67 8.72 29.25 19.29
C GLU A 67 7.52 28.39 18.86
N TYR A 68 7.67 27.05 18.84
CA TYR A 68 6.56 26.14 18.60
C TYR A 68 5.54 26.21 19.74
N ASP A 69 6.02 26.20 20.99
CA ASP A 69 5.17 26.30 22.18
C ASP A 69 4.39 27.62 22.21
N GLN A 70 5.00 28.72 21.76
CA GLN A 70 4.35 30.03 21.66
C GLN A 70 3.29 30.07 20.54
N LEU A 71 3.56 29.46 19.38
CA LEU A 71 2.57 29.36 18.29
C LEU A 71 1.40 28.45 18.66
N LEU A 72 1.67 27.35 19.36
CA LEU A 72 0.65 26.43 19.87
C LEU A 72 -0.23 27.13 20.91
N ALA A 73 0.36 27.90 21.82
CA ALA A 73 -0.38 28.70 22.79
C ALA A 73 -1.20 29.83 22.14
N ALA A 74 -0.69 30.45 21.07
CA ALA A 74 -1.39 31.52 20.34
C ALA A 74 -2.56 31.01 19.47
N GLY A 75 -2.55 29.73 19.07
CA GLY A 75 -3.62 29.09 18.29
C GLY A 75 -4.79 28.57 19.12
N VAL A 76 -4.72 28.63 20.45
CA VAL A 76 -5.82 28.32 21.36
C VAL A 76 -6.56 29.62 21.69
N GLN A 77 -7.45 30.04 20.80
CA GLN A 77 -8.49 31.04 21.06
C GLN A 77 -9.86 30.48 20.71
#